data_AF-A0A6N8A495-F1
#
_entry.id   AF-A0A6N8A495-F1
#
_cell.length_a   1.000
_cell.length_b   1.000
_cell.length_c   1.000
_cell.angle_alpha   90.00
_cell.angle_beta   90.00
_cell.angle_gamma   90.00
#
_symmetry.space_group_name_H-M   'P 1'
#
loop_
_entity.id
_entity.type
_entity.pdbx_description
1 polymer ?
#
loop_
_entity_poly.entity_id
_entity_poly.type
_entity_poly.pdbx_seq_one_letter_code
_entity_poly.pdbx_strand_id
1 'polypeptide(L)'
;MSNQTAVPAMDYKEHERTYEGFINFSKVGLFAVLNVVLCLILFAFGGNAANFFGWVLLIANIVASGIGLALGKTGWVPPAGVMGLLVVAWILTV
;
A
#
# COMPACT_ATOMS: atom_id res chain seq x y z
N MET A 1 6.80 -46.65 27.18
CA MET A 1 7.41 -45.31 27.22
C MET A 1 6.97 -44.58 25.97
N SER A 2 6.00 -43.67 26.07
CA SER A 2 5.59 -42.81 24.96
C SER A 2 6.81 -41.96 24.60
N ASN A 3 7.45 -42.29 23.49
CA ASN A 3 8.53 -41.50 22.92
C ASN A 3 7.89 -40.19 22.40
N GLN A 4 7.63 -39.26 23.31
CA GLN A 4 7.28 -37.89 22.96
C GLN A 4 8.54 -37.32 22.30
N THR A 5 8.62 -37.46 20.98
CA THR A 5 9.55 -36.69 20.15
C THR A 5 9.41 -35.25 20.59
N ALA A 6 10.41 -34.74 21.31
CA ALA A 6 10.46 -33.36 21.75
C ALA A 6 10.23 -32.51 20.50
N VAL A 7 9.03 -31.92 20.40
CA VAL A 7 8.71 -31.03 19.29
C VAL A 7 9.75 -29.92 19.38
N PRO A 8 10.55 -29.68 18.33
CA PRO A 8 11.55 -28.64 18.37
C PRO A 8 10.87 -27.33 18.76
N ALA A 9 11.43 -26.63 19.74
CA ALA A 9 10.88 -25.37 20.20
C ALA A 9 10.77 -24.42 18.99
N MET A 10 9.55 -23.98 18.67
CA MET A 10 9.29 -23.10 17.54
C MET A 10 10.00 -21.77 17.77
N ASP A 11 10.78 -21.30 16.78
CA ASP A 11 11.39 -19.97 16.81
C ASP A 11 10.33 -18.90 16.51
N TYR A 12 9.58 -18.52 17.54
CA TYR A 12 8.56 -17.48 17.47
C TYR A 12 9.10 -16.12 17.01
N LYS A 13 10.40 -15.83 17.23
CA LYS A 13 10.97 -14.52 16.91
C LYS A 13 10.97 -14.28 15.40
N GLU A 14 11.35 -15.29 14.61
CA GLU A 14 11.37 -15.17 13.15
C GLU A 14 9.95 -15.21 12.54
N HIS A 15 9.04 -15.95 13.16
CA HIS A 15 7.62 -15.93 12.78
C HIS A 15 7.01 -14.53 12.96
N GLU A 16 7.23 -13.90 14.11
CA GLU A 16 6.70 -12.56 14.38
C GLU A 16 7.30 -11.52 13.44
N ARG A 17 8.62 -11.57 13.20
CA ARG A 17 9.31 -10.65 12.28
C ARG A 17 8.72 -10.72 10.87
N THR A 18 8.44 -11.93 10.39
CA THR A 18 7.83 -12.14 9.06
C THR A 18 6.37 -11.68 9.05
N TYR A 19 5.62 -11.95 10.12
CA TYR A 19 4.24 -11.53 10.26
C TYR A 19 4.09 -10.00 10.24
N GLU A 20 4.93 -9.27 10.98
CA GLU A 20 4.96 -7.81 10.95
C GLU A 20 5.26 -7.26 9.54
N GLY A 21 6.21 -7.90 8.83
CA GLY A 21 6.51 -7.59 7.44
C GLY A 21 5.31 -7.80 6.51
N PHE A 22 4.62 -8.93 6.64
CA PHE A 22 3.40 -9.23 5.88
C PHE A 22 2.28 -8.23 6.15
N ILE A 23 2.07 -7.83 7.40
CA ILE A 23 1.07 -6.84 7.79
C ILE A 23 1.40 -5.48 7.18
N ASN A 24 2.67 -5.04 7.21
CA ASN A 24 3.05 -3.79 6.56
C ASN A 24 2.85 -3.84 5.05
N PHE A 25 3.33 -4.91 4.39
CA PHE A 25 3.16 -5.10 2.95
C PHE A 25 1.69 -5.08 2.55
N SER A 26 0.82 -5.77 3.30
CA SER A 26 -0.62 -5.82 3.03
C SER A 26 -1.28 -4.45 3.16
N LYS A 27 -0.90 -3.65 4.18
CA LYS A 27 -1.42 -2.29 4.36
C LYS A 27 -1.00 -1.38 3.21
N VAL A 28 0.28 -1.39 2.85
CA VAL A 28 0.81 -0.58 1.74
C VAL A 28 0.18 -1.02 0.41
N GLY A 29 0.09 -2.32 0.17
CA GLY A 29 -0.48 -2.92 -1.02
C GLY A 29 -1.97 -2.58 -1.20
N LEU A 30 -2.74 -2.57 -0.11
CA LEU A 30 -4.15 -2.14 -0.13
C LEU A 30 -4.29 -0.72 -0.69
N PHE A 31 -3.56 0.25 -0.13
CA PHE A 31 -3.59 1.63 -0.62
C PHE A 31 -3.04 1.74 -2.05
N ALA A 32 -1.98 1.01 -2.38
CA ALA A 32 -1.39 1.03 -3.70
C ALA A 32 -2.42 0.64 -4.78
N VAL A 33 -3.17 -0.45 -4.55
CA VAL A 33 -4.19 -0.93 -5.48
C VAL A 33 -5.39 0.03 -5.55
N LEU A 34 -5.88 0.53 -4.41
CA LEU A 34 -6.97 1.51 -4.39
C LEU A 34 -6.60 2.78 -5.17
N ASN A 35 -5.38 3.28 -4.99
CA ASN A 35 -4.89 4.44 -5.73
C ASN A 35 -4.81 4.20 -7.23
N VAL A 36 -4.41 3.00 -7.67
CA VAL A 36 -4.44 2.63 -9.10
C VAL A 36 -5.87 2.68 -9.63
N VAL A 37 -6.84 2.12 -8.91
CA VAL A 37 -8.25 2.17 -9.32
C VAL A 37 -8.77 3.60 -9.40
N LEU A 38 -8.42 4.47 -8.44
CA LEU A 38 -8.77 5.89 -8.48
C LEU A 38 -8.11 6.63 -9.66
N CYS A 39 -6.86 6.31 -10.00
CA CYS A 39 -6.20 6.86 -11.18
C CYS A 39 -6.93 6.43 -12.47
N LEU A 40 -7.37 5.18 -12.56
CA LEU A 40 -8.16 4.70 -13.70
C LEU A 40 -9.46 5.49 -13.86
N ILE A 41 -10.11 5.89 -12.77
CA ILE A 41 -11.30 6.75 -12.80
C ILE A 41 -10.96 8.12 -13.41
N LEU A 42 -9.86 8.75 -12.97
CA LEU A 42 -9.40 10.03 -13.54
C LEU A 42 -9.13 9.93 -15.05
N PHE A 43 -8.54 8.83 -15.51
CA PHE A 43 -8.25 8.61 -16.93
C PHE A 43 -9.49 8.30 -17.77
N ALA A 44 -10.44 7.54 -17.22
CA ALA A 44 -11.61 7.07 -17.96
C ALA A 44 -12.73 8.12 -18.03
N PHE A 45 -12.90 8.91 -16.98
CA PHE A 45 -14.05 9.81 -16.84
C PHE A 45 -13.69 11.30 -16.79
N GLY A 46 -12.40 11.65 -16.69
CA GLY A 46 -11.95 13.03 -16.59
C GLY A 46 -11.46 13.65 -17.89
N GLY A 47 -11.34 14.99 -17.89
CA GLY A 47 -10.77 15.77 -19.01
C GLY A 47 -9.24 15.85 -18.98
N ASN A 48 -8.65 16.77 -19.77
CA ASN A 48 -7.18 16.94 -19.86
C ASN A 48 -6.51 17.17 -18.49
N ALA A 49 -7.14 17.95 -17.60
CA ALA A 49 -6.62 18.20 -16.26
C ALA A 49 -6.57 16.91 -15.42
N ALA A 50 -7.65 16.13 -15.42
CA ALA A 50 -7.72 14.84 -14.73
C ALA A 50 -6.67 13.85 -15.26
N ASN A 51 -6.43 13.83 -16.58
CA ASN A 51 -5.43 12.97 -17.19
C ASN A 51 -4.00 13.33 -16.73
N PHE A 52 -3.68 14.63 -16.71
CA PHE A 52 -2.39 15.11 -16.19
C PHE A 52 -2.19 14.73 -14.72
N PHE A 53 -3.17 15.01 -13.86
CA PHE A 53 -3.09 14.66 -12.45
C PHE A 53 -3.07 13.14 -12.21
N GLY A 54 -3.78 12.36 -13.02
CA GLY A 54 -3.76 10.90 -12.94
C GLY A 54 -2.34 10.35 -13.14
N TRP A 55 -1.57 10.86 -14.10
CA TRP A 55 -0.18 10.45 -14.28
C TRP A 55 0.73 10.87 -13.12
N VAL A 56 0.62 12.12 -12.68
CA VAL A 56 1.41 12.64 -11.56
C VAL A 56 1.15 11.82 -10.29
N LEU A 57 -0.12 11.55 -9.99
CA LEU A 57 -0.52 10.83 -8.79
C LEU A 57 -0.26 9.32 -8.88
N LEU A 58 -0.27 8.73 -10.08
CA LEU A 58 0.15 7.34 -10.28
C LEU A 58 1.64 7.16 -9.97
N ILE A 59 2.49 8.07 -10.47
CA ILE A 59 3.93 8.06 -10.16
C ILE A 59 4.14 8.31 -8.67
N ALA A 60 3.44 9.29 -8.08
CA ALA A 60 3.50 9.55 -6.64
C ALA A 60 3.07 8.33 -5.82
N ASN A 61 2.08 7.55 -6.27
CA ASN A 61 1.66 6.32 -5.61
C ASN A 61 2.78 5.27 -5.62
N ILE A 62 3.47 5.06 -6.75
CA ILE A 62 4.59 4.11 -6.83
C ILE A 62 5.70 4.50 -5.85
N VAL A 63 6.08 5.79 -5.83
CA VAL A 63 7.10 6.31 -4.92
C VAL A 63 6.65 6.19 -3.46
N ALA A 64 5.42 6.58 -3.15
CA ALA A 64 4.86 6.54 -1.80
C ALA A 64 4.73 5.09 -1.29
N SER A 65 4.33 4.13 -2.13
CA SER A 65 4.32 2.72 -1.78
C SER A 65 5.73 2.19 -1.54
N GLY A 66 6.72 2.56 -2.36
CA GLY A 66 8.12 2.20 -2.14
C GLY A 66 8.67 2.71 -0.80
N ILE A 67 8.40 3.99 -0.49
CA ILE A 67 8.73 4.58 0.82
C ILE A 67 7.98 3.84 1.94
N GLY A 68 6.70 3.54 1.74
CA GLY A 68 5.86 2.85 2.71
C GLY A 68 6.40 1.47 3.11
N LEU A 69 6.91 0.70 2.14
CA LEU A 69 7.53 -0.60 2.42
C LEU A 69 8.79 -0.48 3.31
N ALA A 70 9.53 0.64 3.22
CA ALA A 70 10.71 0.88 4.05
C ALA A 70 10.40 1.39 5.47
N LEU A 71 9.21 1.96 5.70
CA LEU A 71 8.85 2.62 6.98
C LEU A 71 8.22 1.70 8.04
N GLY A 72 8.07 0.40 7.76
CA GLY A 72 7.54 -0.56 8.73
C GLY A 72 6.13 -0.18 9.21
N LYS A 73 5.91 -0.10 10.53
CA LYS A 73 4.56 0.07 11.14
C LYS A 73 3.75 1.26 10.59
N THR A 74 4.39 2.35 10.20
CA THR A 74 3.76 3.56 9.64
C THR A 74 3.82 3.65 8.12
N GLY A 75 4.20 2.56 7.45
CA GLY A 75 4.35 2.48 6.00
C GLY A 75 3.11 2.80 5.20
N TRP A 76 1.93 2.69 5.80
CA TRP A 76 0.65 3.01 5.17
C TRP A 76 0.40 4.52 5.02
N VAL A 77 1.09 5.38 5.77
CA VAL A 77 0.82 6.82 5.80
C VAL A 77 1.13 7.52 4.47
N PRO A 78 2.29 7.31 3.83
CA PRO A 78 2.57 7.93 2.52
C PRO A 78 1.54 7.59 1.43
N PRO A 79 1.21 6.30 1.15
CA PRO A 79 0.24 5.98 0.09
C PRO A 79 -1.19 6.41 0.47
N ALA A 80 -1.54 6.48 1.76
CA ALA A 80 -2.81 7.07 2.20
C ALA A 80 -2.87 8.58 1.94
N GLY A 81 -1.75 9.31 2.10
CA GLY A 81 -1.65 10.71 1.71
C GLY A 81 -1.89 10.94 0.22
N VAL A 82 -1.32 10.08 -0.63
CA VAL A 82 -1.59 10.09 -2.09
C VAL A 82 -3.06 9.81 -2.38
N MET A 83 -3.70 8.90 -1.64
CA MET A 83 -5.14 8.63 -1.78
C MET A 83 -5.98 9.88 -1.48
N GLY A 84 -5.62 10.64 -0.44
CA GLY A 84 -6.28 11.91 -0.14
C GLY A 84 -6.17 12.92 -1.29
N LEU A 85 -4.98 13.06 -1.87
CA LEU A 85 -4.76 13.91 -3.04
C LEU A 85 -5.54 13.43 -4.27
N LEU A 86 -5.64 12.11 -4.47
CA LEU A 86 -6.44 11.50 -5.54
C LEU A 86 -7.92 11.83 -5.40
N VAL A 87 -8.48 11.74 -4.21
CA VAL A 87 -9.89 12.10 -3.96
C VAL A 87 -10.12 13.59 -4.24
N VAL A 88 -9.20 14.46 -3.82
CA VAL A 88 -9.29 15.90 -4.12
C VAL A 88 -9.20 16.16 -5.62
N ALA A 89 -8.24 15.54 -6.32
CA ALA A 89 -8.09 15.68 -7.77
C ALA A 89 -9.34 15.17 -8.50
N TRP A 90 -9.92 14.06 -8.06
CA TRP A 90 -11.16 13.52 -8.61
C TRP A 90 -12.30 14.53 -8.50
N ILE A 91 -12.57 15.05 -7.29
CA ILE A 91 -13.65 16.04 -7.06
C ILE A 91 -13.48 17.32 -7.90
N LEU A 92 -12.24 17.75 -8.16
CA LEU A 92 -11.97 19.00 -8.84
C LEU A 92 -11.89 18.88 -10.38
N THR A 93 -11.73 17.67 -10.92
CA THR A 93 -11.39 17.48 -12.35
C THR A 93 -12.29 16.51 -13.10
N VAL A 94 -13.17 15.79 -12.40
CA VAL A 94 -14.18 14.87 -12.94
C VAL A 94 -15.55 15.35 -12.51
#